data_AF-A0A2V9LIU1-F1
#
_entry.id   AF-A0A2V9LIU1-F1
#
_cell.length_a   1.000
_cell.length_b   1.000
_cell.length_c   1.000
_cell.angle_alpha   90.00
_cell.angle_beta   90.00
_cell.angle_gamma   90.00
#
_symmetry.space_group_name_H-M   'P 1'
#
loop_
_entity.id
_entity.type
_entity.pdbx_description
1 polymer ?
#
loop_
_entity_poly.entity_id
_entity_poly.type
_entity_poly.pdbx_seq_one_letter_code
_entity_poly.pdbx_strand_id
1 'polypeptide(L)'
;MVDFYGLPQHGERAWPGRAQAAGRQGLVKALVVEKALLNDLTSEVGAGFNPMRFLPFVVVHEFEGLLFSDCTGFALGIGRPDLEPRFREIREGFGTPEDIDDSPVTAPSKRVEDLVAGYEKPLFGTLAVLEIGLDRIRAECPHFNGWLEQLESLVS
;
A
#
# COMPACT_ATOMS: atom_id res chain seq x y z
N MET A 1 8.63 0.18 2.93
CA MET A 1 7.19 -0.09 2.83
C MET A 1 6.78 -0.94 4.01
N VAL A 2 5.84 -0.49 4.83
CA VAL A 2 5.35 -1.23 5.99
C VAL A 2 3.83 -1.28 5.95
N ASP A 3 3.24 -2.44 6.22
CA ASP A 3 1.79 -2.62 6.30
C ASP A 3 1.23 -2.00 7.59
N PHE A 4 0.21 -1.14 7.45
CA PHE A 4 -0.46 -0.44 8.55
C PHE A 4 -1.12 -1.39 9.56
N TYR A 5 -1.68 -2.51 9.10
CA TYR A 5 -2.37 -3.47 9.97
C TYR A 5 -1.42 -4.40 10.73
N GLY A 6 -0.20 -4.60 10.21
CA GLY A 6 0.90 -5.23 10.93
C GLY A 6 1.49 -4.38 12.07
N LEU A 7 1.14 -3.09 12.19
CA LEU A 7 1.69 -2.20 13.20
C LEU A 7 0.97 -2.35 14.56
N PRO A 8 1.69 -2.63 15.66
CA PRO A 8 1.10 -2.66 16.99
C PRO A 8 0.50 -1.31 17.38
N GLN A 9 -0.76 -1.31 17.79
CA GLN A 9 -1.48 -0.09 18.18
C GLN A 9 -1.26 0.30 19.65
N HIS A 10 -1.00 -0.68 20.53
CA HIS A 10 -0.98 -0.51 21.98
C HIS A 10 0.19 -1.27 22.63
N GLY A 11 0.48 -0.89 23.88
CA GLY A 11 1.54 -1.50 24.70
C GLY A 11 2.91 -0.89 24.46
N GLU A 12 3.95 -1.51 25.04
CA GLU A 12 5.34 -1.03 24.97
C GLU A 12 5.93 -1.02 23.56
N ARG A 13 5.30 -1.75 22.62
CA ARG A 13 5.69 -1.82 21.21
C ARG A 13 4.78 -1.00 20.29
N ALA A 14 3.96 -0.11 20.85
CA ALA A 14 3.06 0.72 20.07
C ALA A 14 3.83 1.57 19.06
N TRP A 15 3.43 1.52 17.80
CA TRP A 15 4.05 2.33 16.77
C TRP A 15 3.59 3.79 16.84
N PRO A 16 4.50 4.76 16.63
CA PRO A 16 4.17 6.18 16.57
C PRO A 16 2.98 6.45 15.63
N GLY A 17 1.99 7.20 16.12
CA GLY A 17 0.81 7.58 15.33
C GLY A 17 -0.24 6.48 15.13
N ARG A 18 0.02 5.21 15.48
CA ARG A 18 -0.89 4.10 15.14
C ARG A 18 -2.26 4.18 15.82
N ALA A 19 -2.28 4.57 17.10
CA ALA A 19 -3.53 4.80 17.83
C ALA A 19 -4.29 6.04 17.32
N GLN A 20 -3.58 7.08 16.87
CA GLN A 20 -4.15 8.31 16.33
C GLN A 20 -4.78 8.08 14.95
N ALA A 21 -4.22 7.15 14.17
CA ALA A 21 -4.70 6.78 12.85
C ALA A 21 -5.92 5.83 12.89
N ALA A 22 -6.21 5.18 14.01
CA ALA A 22 -7.27 4.15 14.10
C ALA A 22 -8.68 4.65 13.74
N GLY A 23 -8.98 5.95 13.93
CA GLY A 23 -10.25 6.57 13.55
C GLY A 23 -10.24 7.30 12.20
N ARG A 24 -9.15 7.19 11.42
CA ARG A 24 -9.01 7.83 10.10
C ARG A 24 -9.38 6.85 8.99
N GLN A 25 -9.55 7.32 7.76
CA GLN A 25 -9.88 6.51 6.59
C GLN A 25 -8.84 6.70 5.48
N GLY A 26 -8.66 5.66 4.66
CA GLY A 26 -7.76 5.64 3.51
C GLY A 26 -6.37 6.21 3.78
N LEU A 27 -5.85 6.97 2.82
CA LEU A 27 -4.54 7.61 2.85
C LEU A 27 -4.23 8.39 4.14
N VAL A 28 -5.23 8.98 4.79
CA VAL A 28 -5.02 9.75 6.03
C VAL A 28 -4.41 8.88 7.14
N LYS A 29 -4.70 7.56 7.15
CA LYS A 29 -4.06 6.62 8.08
C LYS A 29 -2.55 6.57 7.89
N ALA A 30 -2.08 6.40 6.66
CA ALA A 30 -0.66 6.35 6.33
C ALA A 30 0.03 7.66 6.71
N LEU A 31 -0.49 8.80 6.25
CA LEU A 31 0.11 10.11 6.50
C LEU A 31 0.29 10.44 7.99
N VAL A 32 -0.68 10.03 8.84
CA VAL A 32 -0.59 10.21 10.29
C VAL A 32 0.57 9.39 10.87
N VAL A 33 0.69 8.13 10.47
CA VAL A 33 1.77 7.24 10.95
C VAL A 33 3.12 7.69 10.41
N GLU A 34 3.23 7.98 9.12
CA GLU A 34 4.48 8.44 8.48
C GLU A 34 5.02 9.71 9.14
N LYS A 35 4.15 10.71 9.38
CA LYS A 35 4.52 11.93 10.09
C LYS A 35 4.95 11.65 11.52
N ALA A 36 4.24 10.77 12.23
CA ALA A 36 4.57 10.42 13.60
C ALA A 36 5.91 9.69 13.69
N LEU A 37 6.21 8.77 12.76
CA LEU A 37 7.48 8.07 12.67
C LEU A 37 8.65 9.03 12.42
N LEU A 38 8.48 9.98 11.50
CA LEU A 38 9.52 10.96 11.21
C LEU A 38 9.81 11.84 12.45
N ASN A 39 8.77 12.29 13.14
CA ASN A 39 8.91 13.10 14.35
C ASN A 39 9.57 12.33 15.49
N ASP A 40 9.15 11.08 15.70
CA ASP A 40 9.68 10.19 16.73
C ASP A 40 11.19 9.95 16.52
N LEU A 41 11.58 9.55 15.30
CA LEU A 41 12.99 9.33 14.96
C LEU A 41 13.83 10.61 15.06
N THR A 42 13.27 11.75 14.65
CA THR A 42 13.95 13.06 14.78
C THR A 42 14.20 13.41 16.25
N SER A 43 13.25 13.10 17.14
CA SER A 43 13.38 13.31 18.58
C SER A 43 14.41 12.39 19.21
N GLU A 44 14.38 11.09 18.86
CA GLU A 44 15.28 10.08 19.43
C GLU A 44 16.74 10.25 18.98
N VAL A 45 16.97 10.58 17.71
CA VAL A 45 18.33 10.78 17.18
C VAL A 45 18.87 12.18 17.48
N GLY A 46 17.99 13.18 17.58
CA GLY A 46 18.34 14.56 17.93
C GLY A 46 19.01 15.34 16.80
N ALA A 47 19.78 16.37 17.17
CA ALA A 47 20.24 17.44 16.25
C ALA A 47 21.11 16.98 15.06
N GLY A 48 21.64 15.76 15.08
CA GLY A 48 22.41 15.18 13.97
C GLY A 48 21.58 14.46 12.92
N PHE A 49 20.27 14.32 13.14
CA PHE A 49 19.39 13.61 12.22
C PHE A 49 19.12 14.42 10.96
N ASN A 50 19.39 13.82 9.80
CA ASN A 50 18.97 14.36 8.53
C ASN A 50 17.62 13.71 8.12
N PRO A 51 16.50 14.44 8.18
CA PRO A 51 15.18 13.88 7.86
C PRO A 51 15.08 13.41 6.41
N MET A 52 15.90 13.92 5.50
CA MET A 52 15.96 13.46 4.11
C MET A 52 16.47 12.01 3.98
N ARG A 53 17.06 11.43 5.03
CA ARG A 53 17.51 10.02 5.04
C ARG A 53 16.47 9.04 5.55
N PHE A 54 15.28 9.51 5.91
CA PHE A 54 14.18 8.67 6.37
C PHE A 54 12.87 9.12 5.74
N LEU A 55 12.46 8.39 4.70
CA LEU A 55 11.20 8.60 4.00
C LEU A 55 10.26 7.44 4.32
N PRO A 56 9.53 7.48 5.45
CA PRO A 56 8.62 6.41 5.81
C PRO A 56 7.51 6.30 4.77
N PHE A 57 7.16 5.07 4.41
CA PHE A 57 6.05 4.76 3.53
C PHE A 57 5.24 3.61 4.11
N VAL A 58 3.99 3.92 4.46
CA VAL A 58 3.04 3.01 5.08
C VAL A 58 1.97 2.66 4.06
N VAL A 59 1.86 1.38 3.73
CA VAL A 59 0.76 0.87 2.92
C VAL A 59 -0.42 0.64 3.85
N VAL A 60 -1.55 1.27 3.56
CA VAL A 60 -2.72 1.19 4.44
C VAL A 60 -3.35 -0.20 4.39
N HIS A 61 -3.53 -0.79 3.20
CA HIS A 61 -4.43 -1.93 3.04
C HIS A 61 -3.74 -3.26 2.73
N GLU A 62 -2.85 -3.33 1.75
CA GLU A 62 -2.01 -4.49 1.42
C GLU A 62 -1.25 -4.21 0.11
N PHE A 63 -0.25 -5.06 -0.21
CA PHE A 63 0.43 -5.01 -1.51
C PHE A 63 -0.54 -5.25 -2.67
N GLU A 64 -1.51 -6.15 -2.47
CA GLU A 64 -2.52 -6.51 -3.45
C GLU A 64 -3.38 -5.32 -3.92
N GLY A 65 -3.51 -4.27 -3.10
CA GLY A 65 -4.18 -3.03 -3.52
C GLY A 65 -3.51 -2.39 -4.74
N LEU A 66 -2.18 -2.43 -4.82
CA LEU A 66 -1.42 -1.89 -5.96
C LEU A 66 -1.67 -2.66 -7.26
N LEU A 67 -2.06 -3.95 -7.18
CA LEU A 67 -2.34 -4.78 -8.35
C LEU A 67 -3.57 -4.31 -9.13
N PHE A 68 -4.49 -3.59 -8.47
CA PHE A 68 -5.66 -3.01 -9.12
C PHE A 68 -5.35 -1.73 -9.93
N SER A 69 -4.09 -1.29 -9.99
CA SER A 69 -3.65 -0.21 -10.90
C SER A 69 -3.83 -0.58 -12.37
N ASP A 70 -3.77 -1.87 -12.72
CA ASP A 70 -4.15 -2.34 -14.05
C ASP A 70 -4.85 -3.70 -13.93
N CYS A 71 -6.18 -3.71 -13.97
CA CYS A 71 -6.97 -4.93 -13.87
C CYS A 71 -6.72 -5.90 -15.03
N THR A 72 -6.37 -5.39 -16.21
CA THR A 72 -6.03 -6.22 -17.37
C THR A 72 -4.67 -6.87 -17.17
N GLY A 73 -3.65 -6.08 -16.83
CA GLY A 73 -2.31 -6.57 -16.49
C GLY A 73 -2.33 -7.56 -15.32
N PHE A 74 -3.14 -7.29 -14.29
CA PHE A 74 -3.31 -8.19 -13.16
C PHE A 74 -3.88 -9.54 -13.61
N ALA A 75 -5.02 -9.54 -14.33
CA ALA A 75 -5.66 -10.75 -14.83
C ALA A 75 -4.74 -11.56 -15.76
N LEU A 76 -4.01 -10.89 -16.64
CA LEU A 76 -3.03 -11.52 -17.54
C LEU A 76 -1.86 -12.12 -16.76
N GLY A 77 -1.27 -11.38 -15.83
CA GLY A 77 -0.10 -11.80 -15.05
C GLY A 77 -0.37 -13.06 -14.24
N ILE A 78 -1.60 -13.26 -13.74
CA ILE A 78 -1.98 -14.48 -13.01
C ILE A 78 -2.54 -15.59 -13.91
N GLY A 79 -2.55 -15.41 -15.23
CA GLY A 79 -3.05 -16.38 -16.20
C GLY A 79 -4.57 -16.57 -16.18
N ARG A 80 -5.32 -15.56 -15.73
CA ARG A 80 -6.78 -15.57 -15.62
C ARG A 80 -7.41 -14.34 -16.29
N PRO A 81 -7.24 -14.15 -17.61
CA PRO A 81 -7.84 -13.03 -18.34
C PRO A 81 -9.37 -12.98 -18.21
N ASP A 82 -10.01 -14.10 -17.92
CA ASP A 82 -11.45 -14.20 -17.67
C ASP A 82 -11.91 -13.46 -16.41
N LEU A 83 -11.01 -13.16 -15.47
CA LEU A 83 -11.32 -12.45 -14.22
C LEU A 83 -11.21 -10.92 -14.33
N GLU A 84 -10.69 -10.40 -15.45
CA GLU A 84 -10.52 -8.95 -15.64
C GLU A 84 -11.81 -8.14 -15.34
N PRO A 85 -13.01 -8.52 -15.81
CA PRO A 85 -14.21 -7.75 -15.53
C PRO A 85 -14.56 -7.69 -14.04
N ARG A 86 -14.21 -8.74 -13.29
CA ARG A 86 -14.46 -8.83 -11.84
C ARG A 86 -13.46 -8.00 -11.04
N PHE A 87 -12.20 -7.96 -11.46
CA PHE A 87 -11.23 -7.04 -10.88
C PHE A 87 -11.57 -5.59 -11.16
N ARG A 88 -12.02 -5.28 -12.39
CA ARG A 88 -12.48 -3.95 -12.76
C ARG A 88 -13.67 -3.50 -11.91
N GLU A 89 -14.67 -4.36 -11.72
CA GLU A 89 -15.83 -4.07 -10.86
C GLU A 89 -15.40 -3.70 -9.43
N ILE A 90 -14.38 -4.38 -8.89
CA ILE A 90 -13.81 -4.02 -7.58
C ILE A 90 -13.13 -2.65 -7.65
N ARG A 91 -12.23 -2.44 -8.62
CA ARG A 91 -11.44 -1.20 -8.76
C ARG A 91 -12.33 0.04 -8.95
N GLU A 92 -13.43 -0.08 -9.69
CA GLU A 92 -14.40 0.99 -9.95
C GLU A 92 -15.18 1.42 -8.69
N GLY A 93 -15.18 0.61 -7.64
CA GLY A 93 -15.77 0.96 -6.35
C GLY A 93 -14.99 1.99 -5.54
N PHE A 94 -13.79 2.38 -5.98
CA PHE A 94 -12.85 3.21 -5.23
C PHE A 94 -12.26 4.33 -6.08
N GLY A 95 -11.82 5.42 -5.44
CA GLY A 95 -11.16 6.53 -6.13
C GLY A 95 -9.84 6.09 -6.75
N THR A 96 -8.98 5.48 -5.94
CA THR A 96 -7.68 4.95 -6.34
C THR A 96 -7.52 3.47 -5.93
N PRO A 97 -6.56 2.72 -6.48
CA PRO A 97 -6.21 1.39 -5.97
C PRO A 97 -5.74 1.44 -4.51
N GLU A 98 -5.17 2.58 -4.08
CA GLU A 98 -4.71 2.80 -2.70
C GLU A 98 -5.87 2.96 -1.71
N ASP A 99 -7.07 3.27 -2.20
CA ASP A 99 -8.29 3.38 -1.41
C ASP A 99 -9.06 2.06 -1.31
N ILE A 100 -8.59 0.98 -1.97
CA ILE A 100 -9.22 -0.35 -1.87
C ILE A 100 -9.02 -0.83 -0.43
N ASP A 101 -10.03 -0.54 0.39
CA ASP A 101 -9.92 -0.56 1.84
C ASP A 101 -10.47 -1.81 2.51
N ASP A 102 -10.15 -1.90 3.80
CA ASP A 102 -10.39 -3.06 4.62
C ASP A 102 -11.54 -2.86 5.65
N SER A 103 -12.26 -3.96 5.79
CA SER A 103 -12.51 -4.66 7.05
C SER A 103 -11.79 -6.02 6.94
N PRO A 104 -11.67 -6.82 8.02
CA PRO A 104 -11.03 -8.14 7.96
C PRO A 104 -11.60 -9.11 6.90
N VAL A 105 -12.79 -8.82 6.37
CA VAL A 105 -13.46 -9.61 5.33
C VAL A 105 -13.41 -8.94 3.94
N THR A 106 -13.02 -7.68 3.83
CA THR A 106 -12.97 -6.92 2.55
C THR A 106 -11.59 -6.43 2.15
N ALA A 107 -10.54 -6.89 2.84
CA ALA A 107 -9.14 -6.59 2.50
C ALA A 107 -8.84 -6.94 1.03
N PRO A 108 -7.90 -6.23 0.36
CA PRO A 108 -7.54 -6.48 -1.02
C PRO A 108 -7.23 -7.95 -1.31
N SER A 109 -6.45 -8.64 -0.47
CA SER A 109 -6.14 -10.04 -0.72
C SER A 109 -7.36 -10.95 -0.58
N LYS A 110 -8.32 -10.62 0.30
CA LYS A 110 -9.56 -11.40 0.46
C LYS A 110 -10.45 -11.30 -0.77
N ARG A 111 -10.55 -10.10 -1.35
CA ARG A 111 -11.24 -9.89 -2.62
C ARG A 111 -10.62 -10.70 -3.77
N VAL A 112 -9.30 -10.83 -3.77
CA VAL A 112 -8.59 -11.66 -4.77
C VAL A 112 -8.79 -13.15 -4.50
N GLU A 113 -8.65 -13.60 -3.24
CA GLU A 113 -8.89 -14.99 -2.84
C GLU A 113 -10.31 -15.48 -3.17
N ASP A 114 -11.32 -14.60 -3.03
CA ASP A 114 -12.71 -14.90 -3.39
C ASP A 114 -12.91 -15.14 -4.91
N LEU A 115 -12.06 -14.54 -5.75
CA LEU A 115 -12.11 -14.68 -7.21
C LEU A 115 -11.14 -15.76 -7.74
N VAL A 116 -10.02 -15.93 -7.06
CA VAL A 116 -8.89 -16.80 -7.46
C VAL A 116 -8.71 -17.88 -6.41
N ALA A 117 -9.36 -19.02 -6.64
CA ALA A 117 -9.18 -20.19 -5.78
C ALA A 117 -7.70 -20.61 -5.75
N GLY A 118 -7.13 -20.71 -4.55
CA GLY A 118 -5.72 -21.06 -4.37
C GLY A 118 -4.74 -19.91 -4.61
N TYR A 119 -5.18 -18.65 -4.47
CA TYR A 119 -4.29 -17.49 -4.58
C TYR A 119 -3.12 -17.55 -3.57
N GLU A 120 -1.91 -17.81 -4.09
CA GLU A 120 -0.66 -17.64 -3.38
C GLU A 120 -0.10 -16.22 -3.56
N LYS A 121 -0.22 -15.40 -2.50
CA LYS A 121 0.20 -13.99 -2.49
C LYS A 121 1.59 -13.75 -3.09
N PRO A 122 2.66 -14.47 -2.70
CA PRO A 122 4.00 -14.16 -3.19
C PRO A 122 4.15 -14.44 -4.69
N LEU A 123 3.62 -15.59 -5.15
CA LEU A 123 3.77 -16.01 -6.54
C LEU A 123 2.92 -15.13 -7.46
N PHE A 124 1.62 -15.10 -7.25
CA PHE A 124 0.71 -14.39 -8.14
C PHE A 124 0.85 -12.87 -8.03
N GLY A 125 1.12 -12.34 -6.84
CA GLY A 125 1.41 -10.92 -6.68
C GLY A 125 2.65 -10.49 -7.46
N THR A 126 3.71 -11.30 -7.47
CA THR A 126 4.93 -11.02 -8.24
C THR A 126 4.65 -11.07 -9.75
N LEU A 127 3.98 -12.11 -10.23
CA LEU A 127 3.63 -12.24 -11.65
C LEU A 127 2.74 -11.09 -12.13
N ALA A 128 1.76 -10.70 -11.31
CA ALA A 128 0.90 -9.56 -11.59
C ALA A 128 1.70 -8.26 -11.72
N VAL A 129 2.55 -7.92 -10.75
CA VAL A 129 3.35 -6.68 -10.83
C VAL A 129 4.31 -6.68 -12.01
N LEU A 130 4.90 -7.83 -12.37
CA LEU A 130 5.76 -7.93 -13.54
C LEU A 130 5.01 -7.62 -14.84
N GLU A 131 3.76 -8.04 -14.95
CA GLU A 131 2.90 -7.75 -16.10
C GLU A 131 2.39 -6.30 -16.10
N ILE A 132 1.98 -5.78 -14.94
CA ILE A 132 1.44 -4.41 -14.79
C ILE A 132 2.52 -3.35 -15.03
N GLY A 133 3.71 -3.57 -14.47
CA GLY A 133 4.83 -2.64 -14.54
C GLY A 133 4.74 -1.44 -13.59
N LEU A 134 5.90 -0.84 -13.32
CA LEU A 134 6.01 0.27 -12.36
C LEU A 134 5.29 1.53 -12.83
N ASP A 135 5.34 1.85 -14.13
CA ASP A 135 4.76 3.07 -14.69
C ASP A 135 3.24 3.14 -14.46
N ARG A 136 2.54 2.00 -14.60
CA ARG A 136 1.10 1.91 -14.33
C ARG A 136 0.77 2.10 -12.86
N ILE A 137 1.52 1.43 -11.98
CA ILE A 137 1.35 1.59 -10.53
C ILE A 137 1.55 3.06 -10.15
N ARG A 138 2.58 3.73 -10.67
CA ARG A 138 2.82 5.16 -10.40
C ARG A 138 1.71 6.07 -10.90
N ALA A 139 1.18 5.80 -12.09
CA ALA A 139 0.11 6.61 -12.66
C ALA A 139 -1.19 6.54 -11.84
N GLU A 140 -1.48 5.38 -11.26
CA GLU A 140 -2.76 5.11 -10.58
C GLU A 140 -2.69 5.20 -9.04
N CYS A 141 -1.49 5.17 -8.45
CA CYS A 141 -1.26 5.20 -7.01
C CYS A 141 -0.49 6.48 -6.60
N PRO A 142 -1.18 7.62 -6.38
CA PRO A 142 -0.54 8.90 -6.08
C PRO A 142 0.35 8.92 -4.84
N HIS A 143 -0.02 8.22 -3.76
CA HIS A 143 0.78 8.19 -2.53
C HIS A 143 2.08 7.42 -2.74
N PHE A 144 2.01 6.26 -3.39
CA PHE A 144 3.17 5.48 -3.81
C PHE A 144 4.07 6.26 -4.78
N ASN A 145 3.50 6.93 -5.79
CA ASN A 145 4.26 7.76 -6.72
C ASN A 145 4.97 8.91 -6.01
N GLY A 146 4.27 9.62 -5.12
CA GLY A 146 4.88 10.73 -4.37
C GLY A 146 6.04 10.27 -3.48
N TRP A 147 5.95 9.08 -2.89
CA TRP A 147 7.08 8.50 -2.15
C TRP A 147 8.27 8.15 -3.05
N LEU A 148 8.03 7.58 -4.23
CA LEU A 148 9.11 7.31 -5.20
C LEU A 148 9.77 8.59 -5.73
N GLU A 149 8.99 9.62 -6.07
CA GLU A 149 9.52 10.92 -6.50
C GLU A 149 10.44 11.54 -5.44
N GLN A 150 10.06 11.44 -4.16
CA GLN A 150 10.92 11.88 -3.06
C GLN A 150 12.24 11.09 -3.04
N LEU A 151 12.21 9.77 -3.16
CA LEU A 151 13.41 8.94 -3.22
C LEU A 151 14.32 9.31 -4.41
N GLU A 152 13.74 9.50 -5.59
CA GLU A 152 14.47 9.85 -6.82
C GLU A 152 15.16 11.21 -6.70
N SER A 153 14.52 12.18 -6.03
CA SER A 153 15.09 13.50 -5.79
C SER A 153 16.30 13.51 -4.84
N LEU A 154 16.55 12.42 -4.09
CA LEU A 154 17.69 12.32 -3.17
C LEU A 154 18.99 11.85 -3.84
N VAL A 155 18.88 11.25 -5.03
CA VAL A 155 20.00 10.67 -5.77
C VAL A 155 20.45 11.59 -6.91
N SER A 156 19.68 12.63 -7.20
CA SER A 156 19.97 13.66 -8.19
C SER A 156 20.87 14.76 -7.61
#